data_AF-A0A950M7X7-F1
#
_entry.id   AF-A0A950M7X7-F1
#
_cell.length_a   1.000
_cell.length_b   1.000
_cell.length_c   1.000
_cell.angle_alpha   90.00
_cell.angle_beta   90.00
_cell.angle_gamma   90.00
#
_symmetry.space_group_name_H-M   'P 1'
#
loop_
_entity.id
_entity.type
_entity.pdbx_description
1 polymer ?
#
loop_
_entity_poly.entity_id
_entity_poly.type
_entity_poly.pdbx_seq_one_letter_code
_entity_poly.pdbx_strand_id
1 'polypeptide(L)'
;MNAKKADAPPAPAKRRGRPPAGERAMSNAERQRRYRRRRFNALYEIDPAEMARVTLLERLAAALRTIEDPGSELREGAAHEAENLLAEIVTRYELNLARMKRITKPNK
;
A
#
# COMPACT_ATOMS: atom_id res chain seq x y z
N MET A 1 57.38 -19.29 -24.69
CA MET A 1 57.09 -18.01 -24.03
C MET A 1 55.57 -17.86 -23.95
N ASN A 2 54.94 -18.16 -22.81
CA ASN A 2 53.49 -18.06 -22.64
C ASN A 2 53.17 -17.02 -21.56
N ALA A 3 52.48 -15.96 -21.95
CA ALA A 3 52.14 -14.81 -21.12
C ALA A 3 51.12 -15.20 -20.03
N LYS A 4 51.46 -14.87 -18.78
CA LYS A 4 50.58 -15.01 -17.62
C LYS A 4 49.40 -14.03 -17.78
N LYS A 5 48.18 -14.55 -17.79
CA LYS A 5 46.96 -13.75 -17.65
C LYS A 5 46.96 -13.13 -16.25
N ALA A 6 46.88 -11.81 -16.18
CA ALA A 6 46.78 -11.08 -14.93
C ALA A 6 45.39 -11.28 -14.33
N ASP A 7 45.36 -11.69 -13.06
CA ASP A 7 44.15 -11.75 -12.24
C ASP A 7 43.55 -10.34 -12.11
N ALA A 8 42.32 -10.17 -12.57
CA ALA A 8 41.56 -8.94 -12.37
C ALA A 8 41.18 -8.82 -10.88
N PRO A 9 41.30 -7.63 -10.25
CA PRO A 9 40.98 -7.48 -8.83
C PRO A 9 39.48 -7.69 -8.57
N PRO A 10 39.09 -8.24 -7.40
CA PRO A 10 37.70 -8.47 -7.05
C PRO A 10 36.90 -7.16 -7.02
N ALA A 11 35.69 -7.19 -7.58
CA ALA A 11 34.78 -6.05 -7.61
C ALA A 11 34.55 -5.48 -6.19
N PRO A 12 34.49 -4.14 -6.02
CA PRO A 12 34.28 -3.56 -4.71
C PRO A 12 32.92 -3.97 -4.14
N ALA A 13 32.94 -4.53 -2.94
CA ALA A 13 31.75 -4.87 -2.17
C ALA A 13 30.82 -3.64 -2.07
N LYS A 14 29.55 -3.81 -2.43
CA LYS A 14 28.51 -2.78 -2.25
C LYS A 14 28.52 -2.33 -0.79
N ARG A 15 29.05 -1.14 -0.52
CA ARG A 15 29.02 -0.50 0.79
C ARG A 15 27.57 -0.49 1.28
N ARG A 16 27.28 -1.24 2.35
CA ARG A 16 26.10 -1.02 3.20
C ARG A 16 26.31 0.32 3.89
N GLY A 17 26.01 1.40 3.15
CA GLY A 17 26.17 2.76 3.64
C GLY A 17 25.13 3.08 4.70
N ARG A 18 25.56 3.77 5.76
CA ARG A 18 24.70 4.54 6.66
C ARG A 18 23.75 5.40 5.79
N PRO A 19 22.44 5.49 6.12
CA PRO A 19 21.54 6.35 5.37
C PRO A 19 22.10 7.79 5.34
N PRO A 20 21.91 8.51 4.23
CA PRO A 20 22.43 9.86 4.06
C PRO A 20 22.01 10.76 5.24
N ALA A 21 22.94 11.61 5.67
CA ALA A 21 22.72 12.51 6.80
C ALA A 21 21.51 13.41 6.51
N GLY A 22 20.48 13.31 7.36
CA GLY A 22 19.22 14.06 7.23
C GLY A 22 17.99 13.18 6.97
N GLU A 23 18.16 11.95 6.49
CA GLU A 23 17.05 11.00 6.39
C GLU A 23 16.90 10.24 7.72
N ARG A 24 15.78 10.49 8.43
CA ARG A 24 15.38 9.62 9.55
C ARG A 24 15.25 8.20 9.01
N ALA A 25 15.93 7.25 9.66
CA ALA A 25 15.75 5.84 9.35
C ALA A 25 14.28 5.47 9.56
N MET A 26 13.59 5.06 8.49
CA MET A 26 12.20 4.60 8.58
C MET A 26 12.10 3.48 9.62
N SER A 27 11.13 3.61 10.52
CA SER A 27 10.68 2.55 11.40
C SER A 27 10.30 1.31 10.59
N ASN A 28 10.37 0.13 11.19
CA ASN A 28 9.88 -1.10 10.56
C ASN A 28 8.41 -0.98 10.16
N ALA A 29 7.59 -0.29 10.97
CA ALA A 29 6.19 -0.03 10.66
C ALA A 29 6.04 0.88 9.42
N GLU A 30 6.84 1.93 9.31
CA GLU A 30 6.86 2.83 8.14
C GLU A 30 7.36 2.11 6.89
N ARG A 31 8.35 1.22 7.04
CA ARG A 31 8.84 0.36 5.95
C ARG A 31 7.75 -0.57 5.45
N GLN A 32 7.02 -1.24 6.33
CA GLN A 32 5.89 -2.09 5.95
C GLN A 32 4.75 -1.29 5.33
N ARG A 33 4.42 -0.11 5.86
CA ARG A 33 3.43 0.80 5.27
C ARG A 33 3.84 1.24 3.87
N ARG A 34 5.10 1.62 3.66
CA ARG A 34 5.63 2.00 2.35
C ARG A 34 5.70 0.82 1.38
N TYR A 35 6.02 -0.37 1.86
CA TYR A 35 6.02 -1.59 1.07
C TYR A 35 4.60 -1.95 0.59
N ARG A 36 3.62 -1.93 1.50
CA ARG A 36 2.20 -2.14 1.18
C ARG A 36 1.70 -1.09 0.18
N ARG A 37 1.99 0.19 0.40
CA ARG A 37 1.67 1.29 -0.53
C ARG A 37 2.34 1.11 -1.90
N ARG A 38 3.59 0.66 -1.97
CA ARG A 38 4.28 0.37 -3.24
C ARG A 38 3.66 -0.81 -3.99
N ARG A 39 3.34 -1.91 -3.30
CA ARG A 39 2.66 -3.07 -3.91
C ARG A 39 1.27 -2.70 -4.42
N PHE A 40 0.54 -1.89 -3.67
CA PHE A 40 -0.77 -1.38 -4.05
C PHE A 40 -0.70 -0.44 -5.26
N ASN A 41 0.19 0.55 -5.23
CA ASN A 41 0.39 1.49 -6.34
C ASN A 41 0.88 0.78 -7.62
N ALA A 42 1.68 -0.28 -7.48
CA ALA A 42 2.12 -1.09 -8.63
C ALA A 42 0.99 -1.91 -9.27
N LEU A 43 -0.10 -2.18 -8.54
CA LEU A 43 -1.27 -2.87 -9.09
C LEU A 43 -2.27 -1.91 -9.74
N TYR A 44 -2.28 -0.63 -9.33
CA TYR A 44 -3.43 0.24 -9.56
C TYR A 44 -3.13 1.66 -10.03
N GLU A 45 -1.85 2.04 -10.17
CA GLU A 45 -1.29 3.26 -10.81
C GLU A 45 -1.96 4.63 -10.53
N ILE A 46 -2.93 4.71 -9.62
CA ILE A 46 -3.76 5.89 -9.39
C ILE A 46 -3.91 6.10 -7.88
N ASP A 47 -3.58 7.31 -7.41
CA ASP A 47 -3.77 7.71 -6.01
C ASP A 47 -5.29 7.90 -5.72
N PRO A 48 -5.86 7.30 -4.66
CA PRO A 48 -7.25 7.55 -4.26
C PRO A 48 -7.64 9.03 -4.17
N ALA A 49 -6.69 9.91 -3.80
CA ALA A 49 -6.91 11.36 -3.73
C ALA A 49 -7.24 11.99 -5.09
N GLU A 50 -6.77 11.40 -6.19
CA GLU A 50 -6.99 11.89 -7.56
C GLU A 50 -8.21 11.24 -8.23
N MET A 51 -8.79 10.21 -7.60
CA MET A 51 -9.93 9.50 -8.16
C MET A 51 -11.22 10.31 -8.08
N ALA A 52 -12.04 10.18 -9.13
CA ALA A 52 -13.43 10.62 -9.08
C ALA A 52 -14.18 9.85 -7.99
N ARG A 53 -15.16 10.51 -7.35
CA ARG A 53 -16.00 9.91 -6.29
C ARG A 53 -16.63 8.59 -6.70
N VAL A 54 -17.16 8.50 -7.92
CA VAL A 54 -17.81 7.28 -8.44
C VAL A 54 -16.81 6.13 -8.48
N THR A 55 -15.62 6.38 -9.02
CA THR A 55 -14.53 5.40 -9.08
C THR A 55 -14.07 4.92 -7.69
N LEU A 56 -13.97 5.83 -6.72
CA LEU A 56 -13.65 5.46 -5.32
C LEU A 56 -14.68 4.46 -4.76
N LEU A 57 -15.97 4.74 -4.96
CA LEU A 57 -17.06 3.90 -4.47
C LEU A 57 -17.13 2.55 -5.20
N GLU A 58 -16.92 2.53 -6.51
CA GLU A 58 -16.89 1.30 -7.32
C GLU A 58 -15.73 0.39 -6.90
N ARG A 59 -14.54 0.95 -6.70
CA ARG A 59 -13.37 0.21 -6.23
C ARG A 59 -13.55 -0.30 -4.82
N LEU A 60 -14.13 0.50 -3.93
CA LEU A 60 -14.45 0.06 -2.58
C LEU A 60 -15.41 -1.13 -2.61
N ALA A 61 -16.46 -1.06 -3.43
CA ALA A 61 -17.40 -2.18 -3.59
C ALA A 61 -16.72 -3.44 -4.16
N ALA A 62 -15.80 -3.29 -5.11
CA ALA A 62 -15.02 -4.42 -5.63
C ALA A 62 -14.14 -5.05 -4.55
N ALA A 63 -13.41 -4.24 -3.79
CA ALA A 63 -12.56 -4.70 -2.70
C ALA A 63 -13.37 -5.44 -1.62
N LEU A 64 -14.53 -4.91 -1.22
CA LEU A 64 -15.43 -5.55 -0.26
C LEU A 64 -15.92 -6.91 -0.76
N ARG A 65 -16.32 -7.02 -2.04
CA ARG A 65 -16.71 -8.32 -2.63
C ARG A 65 -15.57 -9.34 -2.59
N THR A 66 -14.33 -8.92 -2.86
CA THR A 66 -13.16 -9.80 -2.76
C THR A 66 -12.89 -10.24 -1.31
N ILE A 67 -13.12 -9.37 -0.33
CA ILE A 67 -12.99 -9.72 1.10
C ILE A 67 -14.06 -10.74 1.51
N GLU A 68 -15.27 -10.61 0.99
CA GLU A 68 -16.40 -11.50 1.25
C GLU A 68 -16.24 -12.87 0.60
N ASP A 69 -15.47 -12.98 -0.49
CA ASP A 69 -15.14 -14.26 -1.12
C ASP A 69 -14.12 -15.06 -0.28
N PRO A 70 -14.52 -16.17 0.36
CA PRO A 70 -13.62 -16.94 1.20
C PRO A 70 -12.51 -17.67 0.44
N GLY A 71 -12.68 -17.90 -0.87
CA GLY A 71 -11.71 -18.58 -1.72
C GLY A 71 -10.64 -17.66 -2.32
N SER A 72 -10.78 -16.35 -2.15
CA SER A 72 -9.85 -15.41 -2.77
C SER A 72 -8.49 -15.36 -2.05
N GLU A 73 -7.40 -15.56 -2.80
CA GLU A 73 -6.04 -15.35 -2.30
C GLU A 73 -5.71 -13.86 -2.10
N LEU A 74 -6.56 -12.97 -2.61
CA LEU A 74 -6.33 -11.51 -2.60
C LEU A 74 -7.00 -10.80 -1.42
N ARG A 75 -7.64 -11.54 -0.49
CA ARG A 75 -8.41 -10.95 0.62
C ARG A 75 -7.63 -9.93 1.45
N GLU A 76 -6.36 -10.23 1.76
CA GLU A 76 -5.52 -9.30 2.54
C GLU A 76 -5.22 -8.02 1.75
N GLY A 77 -4.94 -8.15 0.44
CA GLY A 77 -4.73 -7.01 -0.44
C GLY A 77 -5.99 -6.16 -0.60
N ALA A 78 -7.14 -6.81 -0.75
CA ALA A 78 -8.45 -6.16 -0.86
C ALA A 78 -8.86 -5.47 0.45
N ALA A 79 -8.58 -6.06 1.62
CA ALA A 79 -8.79 -5.42 2.91
C ALA A 79 -7.97 -4.14 3.03
N HIS A 80 -6.69 -4.19 2.66
CA HIS A 80 -5.83 -3.02 2.68
C HIS A 80 -6.28 -1.94 1.68
N GLU A 81 -6.74 -2.35 0.49
CA GLU A 81 -7.35 -1.44 -0.50
C GLU A 81 -8.59 -0.74 0.08
N ALA A 82 -9.51 -1.51 0.66
CA ALA A 82 -10.73 -0.99 1.26
C ALA A 82 -10.43 0.02 2.38
N GLU A 83 -9.45 -0.25 3.23
CA GLU A 83 -8.99 0.68 4.27
C GLU A 83 -8.52 2.02 3.69
N ASN A 84 -7.69 1.99 2.62
CA ASN A 84 -7.18 3.20 1.98
C ASN A 84 -8.31 4.02 1.33
N LEU A 85 -9.24 3.35 0.64
CA LEU A 85 -10.39 3.99 0.01
C LEU A 85 -11.36 4.59 1.04
N LEU A 86 -11.60 3.89 2.14
CA LEU A 86 -12.41 4.39 3.26
C LEU A 86 -11.76 5.60 3.93
N ALA A 87 -10.45 5.57 4.15
CA ALA A 87 -9.72 6.70 4.72
C ALA A 87 -9.83 7.95 3.84
N GLU A 88 -9.75 7.79 2.51
CA GLU A 88 -9.96 8.88 1.55
C GLU A 88 -11.39 9.42 1.61
N ILE A 89 -12.39 8.55 1.61
CA ILE A 89 -13.81 8.96 1.72
C ILE A 89 -14.05 9.74 3.02
N VAL A 90 -13.54 9.24 4.15
CA VAL A 90 -13.68 9.89 5.46
C VAL A 90 -13.01 11.25 5.46
N THR A 91 -11.81 11.35 4.88
CA THR A 91 -11.04 12.60 4.83
C THR A 91 -11.71 13.62 3.91
N ARG A 92 -12.05 13.22 2.68
CA ARG A 92 -12.64 14.10 1.66
C ARG A 92 -13.99 14.69 2.06
N TYR A 93 -14.78 13.94 2.82
CA TYR A 93 -16.09 14.36 3.30
C TYR A 93 -16.12 14.80 4.76
N GLU A 94 -14.94 14.90 5.40
CA GLU A 94 -14.79 15.29 6.82
C GLU A 94 -15.73 14.51 7.75
N LEU A 95 -15.88 13.20 7.49
CA LEU A 95 -16.86 12.38 8.20
C LEU A 95 -16.44 12.19 9.66
N ASN A 96 -17.28 12.67 10.57
CA ASN A 96 -17.07 12.44 12.00
C ASN A 96 -17.58 11.05 12.40
N LEU A 97 -16.69 10.05 12.30
CA LEU A 97 -17.00 8.66 12.64
C LEU A 97 -17.53 8.47 14.07
N ALA A 98 -17.09 9.30 15.03
CA ALA A 98 -17.54 9.23 16.42
C ALA A 98 -19.00 9.67 16.60
N ARG A 99 -19.51 10.50 15.67
CA ARG A 99 -20.89 11.00 15.69
C ARG A 99 -21.84 10.20 14.80
N MET A 100 -21.32 9.28 13.98
CA MET A 100 -22.14 8.45 13.11
C MET A 100 -22.87 7.38 13.92
N LYS A 101 -24.20 7.49 13.99
CA LYS A 101 -25.06 6.43 14.55
C LYS A 101 -25.28 5.37 13.48
N ARG A 102 -25.09 4.08 13.82
CA ARG A 102 -25.56 2.97 12.97
C ARG A 102 -27.08 3.08 12.85
N ILE A 103 -27.57 3.28 11.63
CA ILE A 103 -28.99 3.10 11.33
C ILE A 103 -29.21 1.60 11.14
N THR A 104 -29.37 0.87 12.24
CA THR A 104 -29.91 -0.50 12.17
C THR A 104 -31.41 -0.36 11.95
N LYS A 105 -31.89 -0.48 10.70
CA LYS A 105 -33.31 -0.77 10.50
C LYS A 105 -33.58 -2.15 11.13
N PRO A 106 -34.55 -2.28 12.04
CA PRO A 106 -34.97 -3.61 12.47
C PRO A 106 -35.50 -4.35 11.24
N ASN A 107 -34.98 -5.54 10.97
CA ASN A 107 -35.61 -6.45 10.02
C ASN A 107 -37.05 -6.69 10.52
N LYS A 108 -38.03 -6.26 9.73
CA LYS A 108 -39.41 -6.71 9.84
C LYS A 108 -39.63 -7.82 8.82
#